data_AF-A0AAP5H7C7-F1
#
_entry.id   AF-A0AAP5H7C7-F1
#
_cell.length_a   1.000
_cell.length_b   1.000
_cell.length_c   1.000
_cell.angle_alpha   90.00
_cell.angle_beta   90.00
_cell.angle_gamma   90.00
#
_symmetry.space_group_name_H-M   'P 1'
#
loop_
_entity.id
_entity.type
_entity.pdbx_description
1 polymer ?
#
loop_
_entity_poly.entity_id
_entity_poly.type
_entity_poly.pdbx_seq_one_letter_code
_entity_poly.pdbx_strand_id
1 'polypeptide(L)'
;MIKYQYITEYNEDFNEVILDFSMDTYLKNGYSISDSLGSDIFSDFATVKDEIEKSLDLIAGKSALYEGGGNVNIIRSDKIFTTIDDIFAEDDEEDSTCKIETLEFTKIILIWAKENFQYKCKRGVMLKDEAELAVDWINKKCIEVHELEFR
;
A
#
# COMPACT_ATOMS: atom_id res chain seq x y z
N MET A 1 0.51 10.71 -9.75
CA MET A 1 0.24 9.50 -10.57
C MET A 1 1.31 8.51 -10.21
N ILE A 2 0.98 7.23 -10.00
CA ILE A 2 1.99 6.21 -9.68
C ILE A 2 2.81 5.84 -10.91
N LYS A 3 4.11 5.57 -10.70
CA LYS A 3 5.04 5.29 -11.79
C LYS A 3 4.82 3.92 -12.45
N TYR A 4 4.27 2.98 -11.70
CA TYR A 4 4.20 1.56 -12.07
C TYR A 4 2.85 1.20 -12.68
N GLN A 5 2.88 0.25 -13.63
CA GLN A 5 1.70 -0.32 -14.24
C GLN A 5 1.04 -1.32 -13.29
N TYR A 6 -0.28 -1.29 -13.24
CA TYR A 6 -1.07 -2.24 -12.46
C TYR A 6 -2.45 -2.42 -13.06
N ILE A 7 -3.08 -3.52 -12.72
CA ILE A 7 -4.49 -3.81 -13.00
C ILE A 7 -5.24 -3.77 -11.67
N THR A 8 -6.48 -3.29 -11.70
CA THR A 8 -7.37 -3.35 -10.54
C THR A 8 -8.33 -4.51 -10.70
N GLU A 9 -8.34 -5.40 -9.72
CA GLU A 9 -9.27 -6.52 -9.62
C GLU A 9 -10.16 -6.38 -8.39
N TYR A 10 -11.38 -6.91 -8.48
CA TYR A 10 -12.37 -6.86 -7.41
C TYR A 10 -12.71 -8.28 -6.98
N ASN A 11 -12.32 -8.64 -5.77
CA ASN A 11 -12.63 -9.94 -5.21
C ASN A 11 -13.99 -9.88 -4.49
N GLU A 12 -14.99 -10.53 -5.07
CA GLU A 12 -16.35 -10.55 -4.52
C GLU A 12 -16.50 -11.43 -3.26
N ASP A 13 -15.70 -12.49 -3.16
CA ASP A 13 -15.77 -13.45 -2.05
C ASP A 13 -15.21 -12.84 -0.77
N PHE A 14 -14.14 -12.05 -0.89
CA PHE A 14 -13.50 -11.35 0.24
C PHE A 14 -13.94 -9.89 0.39
N ASN A 15 -14.70 -9.33 -0.56
CA ASN A 15 -15.10 -7.92 -0.61
C ASN A 15 -13.89 -6.96 -0.59
N GLU A 16 -12.87 -7.29 -1.37
CA GLU A 16 -11.59 -6.60 -1.40
C GLU A 16 -11.18 -6.19 -2.81
N VAL A 17 -10.34 -5.16 -2.87
CA VAL A 17 -9.71 -4.69 -4.10
C VAL A 17 -8.27 -5.17 -4.13
N ILE A 18 -7.84 -5.68 -5.27
CA ILE A 18 -6.47 -6.11 -5.53
C ILE A 18 -5.88 -5.16 -6.56
N LEU A 19 -4.70 -4.61 -6.27
CA LEU A 19 -3.88 -3.93 -7.28
C LEU A 19 -2.80 -4.91 -7.73
N ASP A 20 -2.95 -5.51 -8.91
CA ASP A 20 -2.00 -6.47 -9.46
C ASP A 20 -0.88 -5.76 -10.24
N PHE A 21 0.35 -5.92 -9.76
CA PHE A 21 1.57 -5.36 -10.37
C PHE A 21 2.38 -6.39 -11.17
N SER A 22 1.86 -7.61 -11.39
CA SER A 22 2.55 -8.70 -12.08
C SER A 22 3.00 -8.37 -13.51
N MET A 23 2.34 -7.41 -14.15
CA MET A 23 2.62 -6.97 -15.52
C MET A 23 3.69 -5.87 -15.62
N ASP A 24 4.09 -5.24 -14.50
CA ASP A 24 5.10 -4.18 -14.52
C ASP A 24 6.51 -4.75 -14.67
N THR A 25 7.23 -4.30 -15.71
CA THR A 25 8.57 -4.84 -16.02
C THR A 25 9.70 -4.22 -15.18
N TYR A 26 9.43 -3.17 -14.40
CA TYR A 26 10.41 -2.49 -13.55
C TYR A 26 10.35 -2.96 -12.10
N LEU A 27 9.19 -3.43 -11.64
CA LEU A 27 9.01 -4.04 -10.32
C LEU A 27 9.35 -5.52 -10.34
N LYS A 28 10.56 -5.85 -9.88
CA LYS A 28 10.87 -7.23 -9.49
C LYS A 28 9.97 -7.63 -8.33
N ASN A 29 9.38 -8.83 -8.42
CA ASN A 29 8.44 -9.35 -7.43
C ASN A 29 7.29 -8.34 -7.11
N GLY A 30 6.72 -7.71 -8.14
CA GLY A 30 5.62 -6.75 -7.96
C GLY A 30 4.40 -7.32 -7.21
N TYR A 31 4.16 -8.63 -7.29
CA TYR A 31 3.05 -9.29 -6.61
C TYR A 31 3.12 -9.12 -5.07
N SER A 32 4.33 -8.99 -4.51
CA SER A 32 4.51 -8.76 -3.06
C SER A 32 3.87 -7.46 -2.58
N ILE A 33 3.71 -6.46 -3.45
CA ILE A 33 2.94 -5.25 -3.16
C ILE A 33 1.46 -5.60 -2.99
N SER A 34 0.90 -6.38 -3.92
CA SER A 34 -0.49 -6.84 -3.89
C SER A 34 -0.78 -7.62 -2.61
N ASP A 35 0.10 -8.55 -2.24
CA ASP A 35 -0.04 -9.36 -1.02
C ASP A 35 0.05 -8.50 0.25
N SER A 36 0.95 -7.52 0.27
CA SER A 36 1.03 -6.55 1.37
C SER A 36 -0.29 -5.82 1.56
N LEU A 37 -0.90 -5.32 0.49
CA LEU A 37 -2.15 -4.56 0.54
C LEU A 37 -3.32 -5.41 1.04
N GLY A 38 -3.37 -6.69 0.69
CA GLY A 38 -4.38 -7.64 1.17
C GLY A 38 -4.14 -8.19 2.58
N SER A 39 -3.01 -7.85 3.20
CA SER A 39 -2.64 -8.39 4.51
C SER A 39 -3.33 -7.67 5.68
N ASP A 40 -3.13 -8.22 6.88
CA ASP A 40 -3.60 -7.65 8.14
C ASP A 40 -2.97 -6.29 8.47
N ILE A 41 -1.88 -5.89 7.80
CA ILE A 41 -1.27 -4.56 7.94
C ILE A 41 -2.27 -3.45 7.57
N PHE A 42 -3.16 -3.70 6.61
CA PHE A 42 -4.11 -2.71 6.10
C PHE A 42 -5.58 -3.11 6.34
N SER A 43 -5.83 -3.85 7.43
CA SER A 43 -7.14 -4.43 7.76
C SER A 43 -8.29 -3.42 7.84
N ASP A 44 -8.04 -2.21 8.36
CA ASP A 44 -9.05 -1.19 8.59
C ASP A 44 -8.52 0.24 8.38
N PHE A 45 -9.40 1.22 8.48
CA PHE A 45 -9.05 2.61 8.23
C PHE A 45 -8.05 3.18 9.26
N ALA A 46 -8.09 2.72 10.51
CA ALA A 46 -7.17 3.19 11.54
C ALA A 46 -5.75 2.66 11.30
N THR A 47 -5.62 1.39 10.91
CA THR A 47 -4.30 0.81 10.56
C THR A 47 -3.73 1.46 9.31
N VAL A 48 -4.51 1.63 8.24
CA VAL A 48 -4.09 2.36 7.03
C VAL A 48 -3.61 3.77 7.37
N LYS A 49 -4.32 4.48 8.25
CA LYS A 49 -3.94 5.83 8.66
C LYS A 49 -2.58 5.86 9.36
N ASP A 50 -2.37 4.95 10.31
CA ASP A 50 -1.11 4.84 11.06
C ASP A 50 0.07 4.55 10.12
N GLU A 51 -0.10 3.63 9.18
CA GLU A 51 0.92 3.26 8.20
C GLU A 51 1.30 4.42 7.25
N ILE A 52 0.30 5.18 6.79
CA ILE A 52 0.54 6.37 5.99
C ILE A 52 1.26 7.46 6.80
N GLU A 53 0.88 7.68 8.06
CA GLU A 53 1.52 8.68 8.92
C GLU A 53 2.99 8.34 9.20
N LYS A 54 3.30 7.06 9.48
CA LYS A 54 4.68 6.57 9.60
C LYS A 54 5.48 6.80 8.32
N SER A 55 4.90 6.46 7.17
CA SER A 55 5.55 6.63 5.87
C SER A 55 5.87 8.10 5.57
N LEU A 56 4.93 9.01 5.87
CA LEU A 56 5.14 10.45 5.73
C LEU A 56 6.23 10.98 6.66
N ASP A 57 6.31 10.49 7.89
CA ASP A 57 7.37 10.86 8.83
C ASP A 57 8.76 10.40 8.37
N LEU A 58 8.88 9.23 7.74
CA LEU A 58 10.12 8.78 7.08
C LEU A 58 10.52 9.71 5.93
N ILE A 59 9.57 10.01 5.04
CA ILE A 59 9.82 10.87 3.86
C ILE A 59 10.24 12.28 4.30
N ALA A 60 9.63 12.79 5.38
CA ALA A 60 9.98 14.06 6.01
C ALA A 60 11.33 14.03 6.77
N GLY A 61 11.93 12.85 6.97
CA GLY A 61 13.17 12.67 7.73
C GLY A 61 13.00 12.81 9.24
N LYS A 62 11.78 12.67 9.76
CA LYS A 62 11.51 12.65 11.21
C LYS A 62 11.83 11.29 11.83
N SER A 63 11.80 10.24 11.02
CA SER A 63 12.18 8.87 11.37
C SER A 63 13.21 8.36 10.36
N ALA A 64 14.16 7.54 10.83
CA ALA A 64 15.23 7.02 9.99
C ALA A 64 14.87 5.70 9.28
N LEU A 65 14.10 4.85 9.96
CA LEU A 65 13.73 3.53 9.49
C LEU A 65 12.33 3.19 10.04
N TYR A 66 11.57 2.48 9.22
CA TYR A 66 10.36 1.79 9.61
C TYR A 66 10.52 0.31 9.28
N GLU A 67 10.17 -0.53 10.24
CA GLU A 67 10.03 -1.97 10.04
C GLU A 67 8.64 -2.37 10.51
N GLY A 68 7.94 -3.08 9.64
CA GLY A 68 6.64 -3.66 9.87
C GLY A 68 6.53 -4.96 9.11
N GLY A 69 5.31 -5.43 8.93
CA GLY A 69 5.04 -6.70 8.29
C GLY A 69 3.79 -7.33 8.85
N GLY A 70 3.20 -8.19 8.04
CA GLY A 70 1.99 -8.92 8.35
C GLY A 70 2.26 -10.40 8.29
N ASN A 71 1.18 -11.17 8.14
CA ASN A 71 1.28 -12.62 8.08
C ASN A 71 1.87 -13.17 6.76
N VAL A 72 2.21 -12.30 5.81
CA VAL A 72 2.64 -12.69 4.45
C VAL A 72 3.94 -12.02 3.99
N ASN A 73 4.38 -10.94 4.64
CA ASN A 73 5.62 -10.27 4.27
C ASN A 73 6.21 -9.45 5.42
N ILE A 74 7.50 -9.12 5.27
CA ILE A 74 8.21 -8.14 6.09
C ILE A 74 8.41 -6.88 5.24
N ILE A 75 8.03 -5.72 5.80
CA ILE A 75 8.17 -4.43 5.15
C ILE A 75 9.26 -3.64 5.87
N ARG A 76 10.28 -3.19 5.14
CA ARG A 76 11.29 -2.25 5.66
C ARG A 76 11.32 -1.01 4.78
N SER A 77 11.26 0.15 5.39
CA SER A 77 11.26 1.42 4.67
C SER A 77 12.25 2.39 5.27
N ASP A 78 13.07 3.00 4.43
CA ASP A 78 13.78 4.23 4.75
C ASP A 78 13.14 5.41 4.01
N LYS A 79 13.80 6.58 4.03
CA LYS A 79 13.30 7.79 3.35
C LYS A 79 13.14 7.60 1.82
N ILE A 80 13.95 6.75 1.22
CA ILE A 80 14.12 6.63 -0.23
C ILE A 80 13.42 5.38 -0.75
N PHE A 81 13.64 4.23 -0.10
CA PHE A 81 13.15 2.94 -0.57
C PHE A 81 12.38 2.17 0.51
N THR A 82 11.37 1.44 0.03
CA THR A 82 10.70 0.35 0.72
C THR A 82 11.11 -0.98 0.08
N THR A 83 11.43 -1.95 0.92
CA THR A 83 11.58 -3.36 0.56
C THR A 83 10.46 -4.18 1.18
N ILE A 84 9.91 -5.10 0.41
CA ILE A 84 8.86 -6.03 0.82
C ILE A 84 9.43 -7.42 0.56
N ASP A 85 9.68 -8.16 1.62
CA ASP A 85 10.23 -9.51 1.55
C ASP A 85 9.11 -10.53 1.77
N ASP A 86 8.97 -11.49 0.86
CA ASP A 86 8.10 -12.65 1.02
C ASP A 86 8.70 -13.58 2.10
N ILE A 87 7.92 -13.88 3.15
CA ILE A 87 8.37 -14.73 4.26
C ILE A 87 8.28 -16.22 3.95
N PHE A 88 7.65 -16.59 2.83
CA PHE A 88 7.46 -17.97 2.40
C PHE A 88 8.39 -18.37 1.24
N ALA A 89 9.13 -17.43 0.67
CA ALA A 89 10.12 -17.72 -0.35
C ALA A 89 11.21 -18.66 0.17
N GLU A 90 11.62 -19.62 -0.66
CA GLU A 90 12.74 -20.51 -0.34
C GLU A 90 14.07 -19.74 -0.41
N ASP A 91 15.07 -20.15 0.37
CA ASP A 91 16.36 -19.44 0.51
C ASP A 91 17.14 -19.27 -0.82
N ASP A 92 16.78 -20.01 -1.87
CA ASP A 92 17.39 -19.96 -3.21
C ASP A 92 16.54 -19.26 -4.28
N GLU A 93 15.38 -18.67 -3.92
CA GLU A 93 14.58 -17.88 -4.85
C GLU A 93 15.17 -16.48 -5.07
N GLU A 94 15.71 -16.23 -6.27
CA GLU A 94 16.33 -14.95 -6.66
C GLU A 94 15.38 -13.73 -6.63
N ASP A 95 14.06 -13.95 -6.59
CA ASP A 95 13.03 -12.90 -6.68
C ASP A 95 12.11 -12.88 -5.45
N SER A 96 12.63 -13.08 -4.23
CA SER A 96 11.85 -13.02 -2.98
C SER A 96 11.57 -11.61 -2.42
N THR A 97 12.20 -10.58 -3.00
CA THR A 97 12.13 -9.19 -2.50
C THR A 97 11.65 -8.23 -3.58
N CYS A 98 10.59 -7.48 -3.29
CA CYS A 98 10.23 -6.29 -4.04
C CYS A 98 10.91 -5.06 -3.47
N LYS A 99 11.48 -4.21 -4.32
CA LYS A 99 12.04 -2.90 -3.93
C LYS A 99 11.41 -1.78 -4.75
N ILE A 100 10.91 -0.77 -4.06
CA ILE A 100 10.16 0.36 -4.63
C ILE A 100 10.52 1.64 -3.87
N GLU A 101 10.38 2.83 -4.47
CA GLU A 101 10.55 4.08 -3.73
C GLU A 101 9.47 4.24 -2.65
N THR A 102 9.86 4.66 -1.43
CA THR A 102 8.93 4.82 -0.29
C THR A 102 7.76 5.74 -0.64
N LEU A 103 8.04 6.79 -1.41
CA LEU A 103 7.02 7.73 -1.88
C LEU A 103 6.03 7.07 -2.86
N GLU A 104 6.50 6.19 -3.75
CA GLU A 104 5.62 5.44 -4.66
C GLU A 104 4.79 4.43 -3.91
N PHE A 105 5.39 3.69 -2.97
CA PHE A 105 4.65 2.74 -2.14
C PHE A 105 3.56 3.42 -1.32
N THR A 106 3.85 4.59 -0.73
CA THR A 106 2.85 5.41 -0.02
C THR A 106 1.67 5.80 -0.91
N LYS A 107 1.92 6.17 -2.18
CA LYS A 107 0.84 6.47 -3.14
C LYS A 107 0.00 5.24 -3.47
N ILE A 108 0.64 4.08 -3.63
CA ILE A 108 -0.04 2.82 -3.90
C ILE A 108 -1.00 2.48 -2.75
N ILE A 109 -0.56 2.58 -1.50
CA ILE A 109 -1.42 2.35 -0.32
C ILE A 109 -2.63 3.29 -0.34
N LEU A 110 -2.45 4.58 -0.62
CA LEU A 110 -3.55 5.54 -0.68
C LEU A 110 -4.55 5.24 -1.81
N ILE A 111 -4.06 4.87 -2.99
CA ILE A 111 -4.91 4.51 -4.14
C ILE A 111 -5.71 3.25 -3.82
N TRP A 112 -5.05 2.21 -3.34
CA TRP A 112 -5.68 0.97 -2.93
C TRP A 112 -6.73 1.21 -1.85
N ALA A 113 -6.38 1.94 -0.78
CA ALA A 113 -7.28 2.17 0.34
C ALA A 113 -8.55 2.92 -0.10
N LYS A 114 -8.41 3.91 -1.00
CA LYS A 114 -9.55 4.64 -1.53
C LYS A 114 -10.50 3.71 -2.27
N GLU A 115 -9.99 2.91 -3.20
CA GLU A 115 -10.82 2.00 -3.98
C GLU A 115 -11.42 0.90 -3.10
N ASN A 116 -10.65 0.37 -2.15
CA ASN A 116 -11.07 -0.69 -1.24
C ASN A 116 -12.22 -0.24 -0.32
N PHE A 117 -12.14 0.94 0.29
CA PHE A 117 -13.23 1.45 1.14
C PHE A 117 -14.48 1.81 0.33
N GLN A 118 -14.32 2.35 -0.88
CA GLN A 118 -15.43 2.59 -1.78
C GLN A 118 -16.10 1.28 -2.20
N TYR A 119 -15.31 0.24 -2.48
CA TYR A 119 -15.81 -1.08 -2.84
C TYR A 119 -16.52 -1.77 -1.67
N LYS A 120 -15.93 -1.79 -0.47
CA LYS A 120 -16.57 -2.32 0.75
C LYS A 120 -17.91 -1.63 1.04
N CYS A 121 -18.01 -0.32 0.81
CA CYS A 121 -19.27 0.41 0.90
C CYS A 121 -20.30 -0.05 -0.15
N LYS A 122 -19.89 -0.18 -1.43
CA LYS A 122 -20.77 -0.70 -2.51
C LYS A 122 -21.29 -2.11 -2.21
N ARG A 123 -20.47 -2.95 -1.56
CA ARG A 123 -20.82 -4.33 -1.16
C ARG A 123 -21.67 -4.39 0.12
N GLY A 124 -21.91 -3.26 0.80
CA GLY A 124 -22.67 -3.22 2.05
C GLY A 124 -21.90 -3.74 3.27
N VAL A 125 -20.58 -3.91 3.17
CA VAL A 125 -19.70 -4.36 4.26
C VAL A 125 -19.28 -3.20 5.17
N MET A 126 -19.31 -1.97 4.65
CA MET A 126 -18.95 -0.75 5.36
C MET A 126 -20.07 0.28 5.27
N LEU A 127 -20.30 1.02 6.37
CA LEU A 127 -21.29 2.09 6.38
C LEU A 127 -20.87 3.23 5.45
N LYS A 128 -21.86 3.88 4.82
CA LYS A 128 -21.61 4.98 3.89
C LYS A 128 -20.85 6.13 4.54
N ASP A 129 -21.27 6.56 5.73
CA ASP A 129 -20.64 7.68 6.44
C ASP A 129 -19.18 7.35 6.82
N GLU A 130 -18.89 6.10 7.18
CA GLU A 130 -17.52 5.63 7.47
C GLU A 130 -16.65 5.66 6.22
N ALA A 131 -17.17 5.18 5.09
CA ALA A 131 -16.47 5.19 3.82
C ALA A 131 -16.21 6.62 3.31
N GLU A 132 -17.17 7.53 3.44
CA GLU A 132 -17.01 8.94 3.07
C GLU A 132 -15.92 9.62 3.91
N LEU A 133 -15.91 9.40 5.22
CA LEU A 133 -14.87 9.93 6.11
C LEU A 133 -13.46 9.40 5.73
N ALA A 134 -13.36 8.10 5.44
CA ALA A 134 -12.10 7.49 5.01
C ALA A 134 -11.62 8.08 3.68
N VAL A 135 -12.49 8.15 2.68
CA VAL A 135 -12.17 8.69 1.35
C VAL A 135 -11.79 10.16 1.41
N ASP A 136 -12.47 10.97 2.22
CA ASP A 136 -12.13 12.39 2.40
C ASP A 136 -10.74 12.58 3.02
N TRP A 137 -10.40 11.77 4.02
CA TRP A 137 -9.06 11.79 4.60
C TRP A 137 -8.00 11.34 3.59
N ILE A 138 -8.25 10.27 2.85
CA ILE A 138 -7.33 9.75 1.83
C ILE A 138 -7.10 10.79 0.73
N ASN A 139 -8.15 11.46 0.25
CA ASN A 139 -8.02 12.52 -0.75
C ASN A 139 -7.11 13.67 -0.26
N LYS A 140 -7.23 14.08 1.01
CA LYS A 140 -6.33 15.09 1.60
C LYS A 140 -4.89 14.59 1.64
N LYS A 141 -4.66 13.32 1.99
CA LYS A 141 -3.32 12.72 2.02
C LYS A 141 -2.71 12.54 0.63
N CYS A 142 -3.50 12.22 -0.39
CA CYS A 142 -3.03 12.20 -1.77
C CYS A 142 -2.49 13.58 -2.20
N ILE A 143 -3.13 14.67 -1.79
CA ILE A 143 -2.65 16.04 -2.07
C ILE A 143 -1.33 16.29 -1.35
N GLU A 144 -1.25 15.97 -0.05
CA GLU A 144 -0.02 16.12 0.75
C GLU A 144 1.16 15.34 0.14
N VAL A 145 0.94 14.08 -0.24
CA VAL A 145 1.96 13.23 -0.90
C VAL A 145 2.37 13.79 -2.26
N HIS A 146 1.42 14.32 -3.04
CA HIS A 146 1.72 14.94 -4.33
C HIS A 146 2.62 16.18 -4.19
N GLU A 147 2.40 17.00 -3.15
CA GLU A 147 3.25 18.16 -2.86
C GLU A 147 4.69 17.77 -2.49
N LEU A 148 4.91 16.55 -1.98
CA LEU A 148 6.25 16.04 -1.66
C LEU A 148 7.02 15.61 -2.92
N GLU A 149 6.35 15.29 -4.04
CA GLU A 149 7.02 14.92 -5.30
C GLU A 149 7.82 16.09 -5.90
N PHE A 150 7.45 17.33 -5.57
CA PHE A 150 8.04 18.55 -6.14
C PHE A 150 9.04 19.25 -5.21
N ARG A 151 9.45 18.61 -4.12
CA ARG A 151 10.44 19.12 -3.16
C ARG A 151 11.81 18.49 -3.38
#